data_AF-A0A7S2PWL1-F1
#
_entry.id   AF-A0A7S2PWL1-F1
#
_cell.length_a   1.000
_cell.length_b   1.000
_cell.length_c   1.000
_cell.angle_alpha   90.00
_cell.angle_beta   90.00
_cell.angle_gamma   90.00
#
_symmetry.space_group_name_H-M   'P 1'
#
loop_
_entity.id
_entity.type
_entity.pdbx_description
1 polymer ?
#
loop_
_entity_poly.entity_id
_entity_poly.type
_entity_poly.pdbx_seq_one_letter_code
_entity_poly.pdbx_strand_id
1 'polypeptide(L)'
;MGAVNSKRKSPPENEGATEPSAKRACHRSDDVANAESLAVAAGAGGSTDTPNIVTTPREDAFDQKTWWMVDLTPIAGSSPQGASALVKRCMRTHGWDEAKTRKVLDAYRQFMILKKELKDWDANILSPCYLVDQMWHCHILDVMNYYHDMMLLCGHVVGHNPDGALDYVAKQKRDDTTRASLEEHFGSYDETIWDYSPDEASEIVNDVANQSEG
;
A
#
# COMPACT_ATOMS: atom_id res chain seq x y z
N MET A 1 -14.64 -67.41 -29.92
CA MET A 1 -16.05 -67.74 -30.21
C MET A 1 -16.90 -66.84 -29.33
N GLY A 2 -17.73 -65.90 -29.75
CA GLY A 2 -18.14 -65.34 -31.04
C GLY A 2 -18.84 -63.99 -30.76
N ALA A 3 -18.85 -63.11 -31.77
CA ALA A 3 -19.54 -61.80 -31.80
C ALA A 3 -21.09 -61.96 -31.62
N VAL A 4 -21.93 -60.94 -31.39
CA VAL A 4 -22.23 -59.79 -32.28
C VAL A 4 -23.14 -58.71 -31.61
N ASN A 5 -22.84 -57.45 -31.91
CA ASN A 5 -23.67 -56.29 -32.34
C ASN A 5 -24.86 -55.67 -31.53
N SER A 6 -24.65 -54.41 -31.13
CA SER A 6 -25.19 -53.15 -31.72
C SER A 6 -26.68 -52.78 -31.58
N LYS A 7 -26.96 -51.63 -30.93
CA LYS A 7 -27.77 -50.54 -31.51
C LYS A 7 -27.65 -49.19 -30.76
N ARG A 8 -27.43 -48.13 -31.55
CA ARG A 8 -27.40 -46.69 -31.20
C ARG A 8 -28.82 -46.13 -31.07
N LYS A 9 -29.00 -45.05 -30.28
CA LYS A 9 -29.93 -43.95 -30.61
C LYS A 9 -29.69 -42.68 -29.76
N SER A 10 -29.48 -41.57 -30.45
CA SER A 10 -29.72 -40.17 -30.05
C SER A 10 -30.60 -39.53 -31.15
N PRO A 11 -31.00 -38.25 -31.12
CA PRO A 11 -31.79 -37.46 -30.15
C PRO A 11 -33.12 -36.97 -30.82
N PRO A 12 -33.79 -35.91 -30.32
CA PRO A 12 -34.05 -34.72 -31.16
C PRO A 12 -33.75 -33.41 -30.39
N GLU A 13 -33.04 -32.42 -30.95
CA GLU A 13 -33.50 -31.35 -31.87
C GLU A 13 -34.66 -30.48 -31.33
N ASN A 14 -34.34 -29.22 -31.02
CA ASN A 14 -35.31 -28.12 -30.98
C ASN A 14 -34.67 -26.90 -31.65
N GLU A 15 -35.22 -26.51 -32.79
CA GLU A 15 -34.88 -25.31 -33.58
C GLU A 15 -36.01 -24.27 -33.50
N GLY A 16 -35.64 -22.99 -33.57
CA GLY A 16 -36.48 -21.86 -34.00
C GLY A 16 -37.02 -20.98 -32.87
N ALA A 17 -36.98 -19.64 -32.92
CA ALA A 17 -36.53 -18.71 -33.96
C ALA A 17 -36.47 -17.26 -33.42
N THR A 18 -35.71 -16.41 -34.14
CA THR A 18 -35.91 -14.95 -34.42
C THR A 18 -35.56 -13.84 -33.39
N GLU A 19 -34.51 -13.10 -33.79
CA GLU A 19 -33.95 -11.75 -33.48
C GLU A 19 -34.92 -10.52 -33.61
N PRO A 20 -34.50 -9.21 -33.48
CA PRO A 20 -33.24 -8.59 -33.00
C PRO A 20 -33.40 -7.28 -32.12
N SER A 21 -32.25 -6.62 -31.83
CA SER A 21 -32.06 -5.16 -31.59
C SER A 21 -32.03 -4.72 -30.11
N ALA A 22 -31.07 -3.95 -29.59
CA ALA A 22 -30.27 -2.88 -30.21
C ALA A 22 -28.85 -2.77 -29.62
N LYS A 23 -27.88 -2.54 -30.52
CA LYS A 23 -26.53 -2.06 -30.22
C LYS A 23 -26.59 -0.55 -29.98
N ARG A 24 -25.99 -0.04 -28.90
CA ARG A 24 -25.76 1.39 -28.70
C ARG A 24 -24.26 1.67 -28.79
N ALA A 25 -23.81 1.95 -30.00
CA ALA A 25 -22.49 2.52 -30.29
C ALA A 25 -22.71 3.91 -30.91
N CYS A 26 -22.39 4.97 -30.17
CA CYS A 26 -22.23 6.32 -30.70
C CYS A 26 -20.73 6.54 -30.89
N HIS A 27 -20.25 6.39 -32.13
CA HIS A 27 -20.02 7.46 -33.11
C HIS A 27 -18.73 8.24 -32.84
N ARG A 28 -17.68 7.70 -33.49
CA ARG A 28 -16.45 8.35 -33.90
C ARG A 28 -16.78 9.25 -35.10
N SER A 29 -16.38 10.51 -35.05
CA SER A 29 -16.35 11.39 -36.22
C SER A 29 -14.93 11.91 -36.36
N ASP A 30 -14.22 11.30 -37.29
CA ASP A 30 -13.02 11.85 -37.92
C ASP A 30 -13.51 12.82 -39.00
N ASP A 31 -13.12 14.09 -38.94
CA ASP A 31 -13.16 15.00 -40.09
C ASP A 31 -11.85 15.78 -40.15
N VAL A 32 -11.24 15.76 -41.34
CA VAL A 32 -9.93 16.29 -41.68
C VAL A 32 -10.08 17.31 -42.80
N ALA A 33 -9.18 18.31 -42.83
CA ALA A 33 -9.01 19.41 -43.79
C ALA A 33 -9.86 20.66 -43.52
N ASN A 34 -9.39 21.90 -43.67
CA ASN A 34 -8.31 22.43 -44.50
C ASN A 34 -7.79 23.75 -43.90
N ALA A 35 -6.55 24.11 -44.23
CA ALA A 35 -5.83 25.29 -43.79
C ALA A 35 -6.30 26.59 -44.46
N GLU A 36 -6.31 27.70 -43.71
CA GLU A 36 -5.97 29.03 -44.24
C GLU A 36 -5.20 29.87 -43.20
N SER A 37 -4.17 30.53 -43.72
CA SER A 37 -3.20 31.38 -43.05
C SER A 37 -3.80 32.73 -42.66
N LEU A 38 -3.50 33.23 -41.45
CA LEU A 38 -3.32 34.66 -41.18
C LEU A 38 -2.36 34.84 -40.00
N ALA A 39 -1.28 35.58 -40.27
CA ALA A 39 -0.18 35.80 -39.36
C ALA A 39 -0.35 37.09 -38.53
N VAL A 40 0.33 37.10 -37.39
CA VAL A 40 0.83 38.24 -36.58
C VAL A 40 -0.18 38.99 -35.69
N ALA A 41 -0.06 38.78 -34.38
CA ALA A 41 0.11 39.87 -33.41
C ALA A 41 0.77 39.34 -32.13
N ALA A 42 1.90 39.93 -31.76
CA ALA A 42 2.58 39.71 -30.49
C ALA A 42 1.72 40.23 -29.32
N GLY A 43 1.54 39.39 -28.30
CA GLY A 43 0.86 39.76 -27.05
C GLY A 43 1.49 38.99 -25.90
N ALA A 44 2.18 39.72 -25.02
CA ALA A 44 2.86 39.21 -23.84
C ALA A 44 1.89 38.68 -22.77
N GLY A 45 2.37 37.72 -21.96
CA GLY A 45 1.82 37.42 -20.64
C GLY A 45 1.21 36.03 -20.51
N GLY A 46 1.98 35.11 -19.92
CA GLY A 46 1.51 33.77 -19.57
C GLY A 46 2.60 32.97 -18.90
N SER A 47 3.12 33.47 -17.77
CA SER A 47 3.98 32.68 -16.88
C SER A 47 3.13 31.54 -16.35
N THR A 48 3.48 30.31 -16.73
CA THR A 48 2.94 29.09 -16.12
C THR A 48 3.51 28.99 -14.72
N ASP A 49 2.87 29.67 -13.77
CA ASP A 49 3.12 29.50 -12.34
C ASP A 49 2.66 28.09 -11.95
N THR A 50 3.56 27.13 -12.10
CA THR A 50 3.51 25.91 -11.32
C THR A 50 3.74 26.33 -9.86
N PRO A 51 2.81 26.04 -8.93
CA PRO A 51 3.05 26.37 -7.53
C PRO A 51 4.20 25.49 -7.05
N ASN A 52 5.37 26.11 -6.97
CA ASN A 52 6.53 25.54 -6.34
C ASN A 52 6.18 25.42 -4.86
N ILE A 53 5.76 24.23 -4.42
CA ILE A 53 5.59 23.95 -2.99
C ILE A 53 6.99 24.09 -2.39
N VAL A 54 7.25 25.28 -1.83
CA VAL A 54 8.46 25.53 -1.05
C VAL A 54 8.26 24.79 0.27
N THR A 55 8.53 23.50 0.25
CA THR A 55 8.79 22.72 1.46
C THR A 55 10.08 23.26 2.05
N THR A 56 9.96 24.04 3.12
CA THR A 56 11.10 24.48 3.91
C THR A 56 11.82 23.23 4.45
N PRO A 57 13.15 23.13 4.30
CA PRO A 57 13.90 22.04 4.90
C PRO A 57 13.67 22.06 6.40
N ARG A 58 13.31 20.91 6.97
CA ARG A 58 13.28 20.72 8.42
C ARG A 58 14.69 21.04 8.95
N GLU A 59 14.78 21.97 9.91
CA GLU A 59 16.06 22.45 10.47
C GLU A 59 16.86 21.35 11.20
N ASP A 60 16.22 20.21 11.44
CA ASP A 60 16.87 19.00 11.92
C ASP A 60 17.34 18.15 10.71
N ALA A 61 18.57 18.36 10.25
CA ALA A 61 19.16 17.60 9.16
C ALA A 61 19.47 16.15 9.59
N PHE A 62 18.43 15.32 9.72
CA PHE A 62 18.56 13.88 9.86
C PHE A 62 18.97 13.26 8.53
N ASP A 63 19.79 12.21 8.60
CA ASP A 63 20.09 11.35 7.46
C ASP A 63 19.26 10.05 7.51
N GLN A 64 19.33 9.26 6.44
CA GLN A 64 18.59 7.98 6.34
C GLN A 64 18.91 6.99 7.47
N LYS A 65 20.06 7.13 8.14
CA LYS A 65 20.49 6.24 9.22
C LYS A 65 19.95 6.69 10.58
N THR A 66 19.98 7.98 10.84
CA THR A 66 19.60 8.61 12.11
C THR A 66 18.10 8.82 12.26
N TRP A 67 17.35 8.84 11.16
CA TRP A 67 15.88 8.96 11.22
C TRP A 67 15.23 7.82 12.03
N TRP A 68 15.78 6.60 11.98
CA TRP A 68 15.22 5.44 12.70
C TRP A 68 15.46 5.46 14.22
N MET A 69 16.20 6.44 14.73
CA MET A 69 16.43 6.56 16.17
C MET A 69 15.17 7.09 16.89
N VAL A 70 15.00 6.65 18.13
CA VAL A 70 13.84 6.99 18.95
C VAL A 70 14.30 7.45 20.33
N ASP A 71 13.97 8.71 20.64
CA ASP A 71 14.13 9.34 21.94
C ASP A 71 12.76 9.71 22.52
N LEU A 72 12.31 8.91 23.49
CA LEU A 72 11.03 9.12 24.15
C LEU A 72 11.11 10.10 25.31
N THR A 73 12.30 10.30 25.88
CA THR A 73 12.58 11.18 27.01
C THR A 73 13.55 12.28 26.59
N PRO A 74 13.14 13.20 25.72
CA PRO A 74 14.01 14.28 25.28
C PRO A 74 14.46 15.09 26.50
N ILE A 75 15.75 15.42 26.54
CA ILE A 75 16.28 16.38 27.50
C ILE A 75 15.52 17.69 27.28
N ALA A 76 15.13 18.39 28.36
CA ALA A 76 14.35 19.62 28.27
C ALA A 76 15.00 20.60 27.26
N GLY A 77 14.26 20.91 26.19
CA GLY A 77 14.72 21.77 25.10
C GLY A 77 15.23 21.06 23.84
N SER A 78 15.37 19.72 23.82
CA SER A 78 15.71 18.99 22.59
C SER A 78 14.46 18.65 21.76
N SER A 79 14.51 18.91 20.45
CA SER A 79 13.48 18.48 19.50
C SER A 79 13.38 16.95 19.45
N PRO A 80 12.16 16.38 19.31
CA PRO A 80 12.02 14.94 19.10
C PRO A 80 12.72 14.52 17.81
N GLN A 81 13.64 13.57 17.93
CA GLN A 81 14.49 13.13 16.82
C GLN A 81 13.81 12.04 15.98
N GLY A 82 14.02 12.05 14.66
CA GLY A 82 13.64 10.94 13.77
C GLY A 82 12.22 10.41 13.98
N ALA A 83 12.09 9.09 14.11
CA ALA A 83 10.84 8.36 14.28
C ALA A 83 10.14 8.57 15.64
N SER A 84 10.71 9.37 16.56
CA SER A 84 10.16 9.55 17.91
C SER A 84 8.72 10.05 17.91
N ALA A 85 8.37 10.97 17.02
CA ALA A 85 7.00 11.49 16.92
C ALA A 85 6.02 10.40 16.46
N LEU A 86 6.42 9.59 15.48
CA LEU A 86 5.64 8.46 14.97
C LEU A 86 5.44 7.39 16.05
N VAL A 87 6.51 7.01 16.77
CA VAL A 87 6.44 6.04 17.89
C VAL A 87 5.49 6.53 18.96
N LYS A 88 5.64 7.78 19.43
CA LYS A 88 4.74 8.37 20.43
C LYS A 88 3.29 8.38 19.96
N ARG A 89 3.04 8.60 18.67
CA ARG A 89 1.69 8.54 18.08
C ARG A 89 1.15 7.11 18.13
N CYS A 90 1.91 6.12 17.66
CA CYS A 90 1.47 4.72 17.66
C CYS A 90 1.13 4.20 19.08
N MET A 91 1.96 4.55 20.08
CA MET A 91 1.70 4.21 21.48
C MET A 91 0.36 4.79 21.96
N ARG A 92 0.05 6.05 21.63
CA ARG A 92 -1.23 6.69 22.02
C ARG A 92 -2.42 6.12 21.24
N THR A 93 -2.27 5.89 19.94
CA THR A 93 -3.38 5.48 19.06
C THR A 93 -3.78 4.02 19.26
N HIS A 94 -2.80 3.14 19.48
CA HIS A 94 -3.04 1.68 19.54
C HIS A 94 -2.83 1.07 20.93
N GLY A 95 -2.44 1.88 21.92
CA GLY A 95 -2.15 1.40 23.28
C GLY A 95 -0.94 0.47 23.36
N TRP A 96 -0.07 0.48 22.35
CA TRP A 96 1.14 -0.33 22.36
C TRP A 96 2.14 0.20 23.39
N ASP A 97 2.78 -0.72 24.11
CA ASP A 97 3.94 -0.36 24.93
C ASP A 97 5.15 0.00 24.05
N GLU A 98 6.18 0.55 24.69
CA GLU A 98 7.39 0.97 23.99
C GLU A 98 8.10 -0.20 23.28
N ALA A 99 8.17 -1.38 23.91
CA ALA A 99 8.88 -2.53 23.38
C ALA A 99 8.21 -3.04 22.09
N LYS A 100 6.89 -3.22 22.10
CA LYS A 100 6.10 -3.57 20.92
C LYS A 100 6.24 -2.50 19.85
N THR A 101 6.13 -1.21 20.21
CA THR A 101 6.20 -0.13 19.22
C THR A 101 7.57 -0.08 18.53
N ARG A 102 8.67 -0.33 19.26
CA ARG A 102 10.01 -0.40 18.66
C ARG A 102 10.16 -1.58 17.70
N LYS A 103 9.66 -2.76 18.05
CA LYS A 103 9.65 -3.92 17.14
C LYS A 103 8.85 -3.64 15.86
N VAL A 104 7.69 -3.00 15.98
CA VAL A 104 6.89 -2.60 14.81
C VAL A 104 7.63 -1.56 13.97
N LEU A 105 8.36 -0.62 14.58
CA LEU A 105 9.19 0.35 13.86
C LEU A 105 10.31 -0.34 13.07
N ASP A 106 10.97 -1.36 13.64
CA ASP A 106 11.99 -2.14 12.94
C ASP A 106 11.40 -2.91 11.74
N ALA A 107 10.22 -3.50 11.90
CA ALA A 107 9.50 -4.14 10.79
C ALA A 107 9.06 -3.12 9.71
N TYR A 108 8.57 -1.95 10.13
CA TYR A 108 8.23 -0.86 9.22
C TYR A 108 9.46 -0.36 8.44
N ARG A 109 10.63 -0.32 9.08
CA ARG A 109 11.91 -0.03 8.42
C ARG A 109 12.24 -1.05 7.35
N GLN A 110 12.13 -2.35 7.65
CA GLN A 110 12.32 -3.42 6.67
C GLN A 110 11.38 -3.23 5.47
N PHE A 111 10.10 -2.96 5.73
CA PHE A 111 9.11 -2.70 4.68
C PHE A 111 9.51 -1.51 3.80
N MET A 112 9.91 -0.37 4.38
CA MET A 112 10.34 0.81 3.60
C MET A 112 11.60 0.54 2.75
N ILE A 113 12.54 -0.27 3.24
CA ILE A 113 13.71 -0.71 2.47
C ILE A 113 13.25 -1.50 1.24
N LEU A 114 12.39 -2.51 1.42
CA LEU A 114 11.88 -3.31 0.30
C LEU A 114 11.10 -2.48 -0.72
N LYS A 115 10.24 -1.56 -0.25
CA LYS A 115 9.50 -0.61 -1.12
C LYS A 115 10.48 0.19 -1.98
N LYS A 116 11.58 0.66 -1.37
CA LYS A 116 12.61 1.43 -2.07
C LYS A 116 13.35 0.62 -3.12
N GLU A 117 13.77 -0.59 -2.79
CA GLU A 117 14.56 -1.45 -3.67
C GLU A 117 13.76 -1.95 -4.86
N LEU A 118 12.51 -2.35 -4.62
CA LEU A 118 11.60 -2.81 -5.67
C LEU A 118 10.89 -1.65 -6.38
N LYS A 119 11.14 -0.40 -5.96
CA LYS A 119 10.49 0.82 -6.47
C LYS A 119 8.97 0.70 -6.49
N ASP A 120 8.41 0.04 -5.47
CA ASP A 120 6.99 -0.22 -5.35
C ASP A 120 6.25 1.00 -4.78
N TRP A 121 6.24 2.10 -5.52
CA TRP A 121 5.70 3.37 -5.02
C TRP A 121 4.19 3.34 -4.88
N ASP A 122 3.49 2.63 -5.75
CA ASP A 122 2.02 2.62 -5.80
C ASP A 122 1.37 1.43 -5.07
N ALA A 123 2.15 0.67 -4.28
CA ALA A 123 1.67 -0.49 -3.51
C ALA A 123 1.05 -1.61 -4.36
N ASN A 124 1.69 -1.90 -5.49
CA ASN A 124 1.26 -2.94 -6.42
C ASN A 124 2.01 -4.26 -6.23
N ILE A 125 3.19 -4.24 -5.61
CA ILE A 125 4.07 -5.41 -5.45
C ILE A 125 4.05 -5.93 -4.01
N LEU A 126 4.16 -5.01 -3.04
CA LEU A 126 4.28 -5.36 -1.63
C LEU A 126 3.03 -4.94 -0.85
N SER A 127 2.79 -5.64 0.25
CA SER A 127 1.70 -5.37 1.18
C SER A 127 2.24 -5.53 2.61
N PRO A 128 2.02 -4.54 3.51
CA PRO A 128 2.45 -4.66 4.89
C PRO A 128 1.63 -5.72 5.64
N CYS A 129 2.18 -6.29 6.71
CA CYS A 129 1.35 -7.01 7.70
C CYS A 129 0.52 -6.02 8.52
N TYR A 130 -0.45 -6.53 9.30
CA TYR A 130 -1.38 -5.70 10.07
C TYR A 130 -0.67 -4.66 10.95
N LEU A 131 0.31 -5.04 11.76
CA LEU A 131 0.96 -4.10 12.68
C LEU A 131 1.79 -3.02 11.94
N VAL A 132 2.46 -3.41 10.85
CA VAL A 132 3.21 -2.48 10.00
C VAL A 132 2.27 -1.51 9.30
N ASP A 133 1.11 -1.96 8.83
CA ASP A 133 0.09 -1.13 8.19
C ASP A 133 -0.45 -0.07 9.15
N GLN A 134 -0.76 -0.45 10.39
CA GLN A 134 -1.23 0.47 11.43
C GLN A 134 -0.21 1.60 11.74
N MET A 135 1.08 1.25 11.82
CA MET A 135 2.14 2.26 11.97
C MET A 135 2.24 3.14 10.72
N TRP A 136 2.16 2.55 9.53
CA TRP A 136 2.21 3.29 8.27
C TRP A 136 1.05 4.28 8.14
N HIS A 137 -0.17 3.91 8.53
CA HIS A 137 -1.32 4.82 8.60
C HIS A 137 -1.06 5.98 9.56
N CYS A 138 -0.55 5.70 10.75
CA CYS A 138 -0.14 6.75 11.69
C CYS A 138 0.89 7.71 11.10
N HIS A 139 1.75 7.23 10.19
CA HIS A 139 2.73 8.06 9.50
C HIS A 139 2.06 8.91 8.40
N ILE A 140 1.28 8.28 7.50
CA ILE A 140 0.57 8.94 6.39
C ILE A 140 -0.33 10.07 6.86
N LEU A 141 -1.03 9.89 8.00
CA LEU A 141 -1.96 10.89 8.53
C LEU A 141 -1.26 12.19 8.97
N ASP A 142 0.06 12.18 9.16
CA ASP A 142 0.88 13.38 9.33
C ASP A 142 1.50 13.77 7.99
N VAL A 143 0.64 14.19 7.06
CA VAL A 143 0.93 14.29 5.62
C VAL A 143 2.21 15.08 5.32
N MET A 144 2.47 16.17 6.05
CA MET A 144 3.64 17.02 5.81
C MET A 144 4.94 16.33 6.26
N ASN A 145 4.96 15.72 7.44
CA ASN A 145 6.14 14.96 7.89
C ASN A 145 6.33 13.70 7.04
N TYR A 146 5.24 13.01 6.71
CA TYR A 146 5.27 11.85 5.83
C TYR A 146 5.94 12.18 4.50
N TYR A 147 5.54 13.27 3.84
CA TYR A 147 6.16 13.69 2.59
C TYR A 147 7.67 13.91 2.75
N HIS A 148 8.11 14.68 3.75
CA HIS A 148 9.53 14.93 3.99
C HIS A 148 10.30 13.64 4.30
N ASP A 149 9.75 12.79 5.15
CA ASP A 149 10.36 11.55 5.59
C ASP A 149 10.47 10.55 4.42
N MET A 150 9.44 10.45 3.56
CA MET A 150 9.49 9.62 2.36
C MET A 150 10.52 10.14 1.34
N MET A 151 10.62 11.46 1.16
CA MET A 151 11.66 12.04 0.31
C MET A 151 13.07 11.78 0.87
N LEU A 152 13.25 11.85 2.19
CA LEU A 152 14.52 11.54 2.85
C LEU A 152 14.91 10.06 2.73
N LEU A 153 13.97 9.16 3.06
CA LEU A 153 14.20 7.72 3.19
C LEU A 153 14.21 7.01 1.82
N CYS A 154 13.22 7.31 0.98
CA CYS A 154 12.94 6.60 -0.26
C CYS A 154 13.31 7.42 -1.50
N GLY A 155 13.37 8.76 -1.40
CA GLY A 155 13.53 9.64 -2.56
C GLY A 155 12.26 9.74 -3.43
N HIS A 156 11.15 9.17 -2.95
CA HIS A 156 9.84 9.16 -3.60
C HIS A 156 8.76 8.99 -2.53
N VAL A 157 7.59 9.58 -2.74
CA VAL A 157 6.43 9.34 -1.88
C VAL A 157 5.94 7.91 -2.08
N VAL A 158 5.78 7.14 -1.00
CA VAL A 158 5.16 5.81 -1.07
C VAL A 158 3.65 5.99 -0.95
N GLY A 159 2.90 5.64 -1.99
CA GLY A 159 1.45 5.68 -2.03
C GLY A 159 0.80 4.54 -1.26
N HIS A 160 -0.42 4.79 -0.79
CA HIS A 160 -1.28 3.81 -0.13
C HIS A 160 -2.63 3.76 -0.85
N ASN A 161 -3.07 2.55 -1.21
CA ASN A 161 -4.41 2.31 -1.76
C ASN A 161 -5.33 1.78 -0.64
N PRO A 162 -6.30 2.58 -0.14
CA PRO A 162 -7.20 2.16 0.93
C PRO A 162 -8.08 0.96 0.53
N ASP A 163 -8.32 0.77 -0.77
CA ASP A 163 -9.12 -0.33 -1.30
C ASP A 163 -8.25 -1.51 -1.75
N GLY A 164 -6.92 -1.45 -1.53
CA GLY A 164 -5.97 -2.45 -2.00
C GLY A 164 -6.22 -3.85 -1.42
N ALA A 165 -6.95 -3.95 -0.32
CA ALA A 165 -7.33 -5.20 0.31
C ALA A 165 -8.61 -5.84 -0.24
N LEU A 166 -9.41 -5.13 -1.06
CA LEU A 166 -10.67 -5.66 -1.59
C LEU A 166 -10.47 -6.76 -2.64
N ASP A 167 -9.35 -6.74 -3.36
CA ASP A 167 -8.92 -7.84 -4.22
C ASP A 167 -8.07 -8.83 -3.39
N TYR A 168 -8.75 -9.84 -2.84
CA TYR A 168 -8.12 -10.85 -1.99
C TYR A 168 -7.00 -11.62 -2.70
N VAL A 169 -7.14 -11.91 -4.00
CA VAL A 169 -6.14 -12.67 -4.76
C VAL A 169 -4.90 -11.83 -5.00
N ALA A 170 -5.09 -10.58 -5.42
CA ALA A 170 -3.98 -9.65 -5.59
C ALA A 170 -3.30 -9.34 -4.26
N LYS A 171 -4.07 -9.17 -3.18
CA LYS A 171 -3.54 -8.96 -1.83
C LYS A 171 -2.71 -10.14 -1.36
N GLN A 172 -3.23 -11.37 -1.45
CA GLN A 172 -2.48 -12.57 -1.06
C GLN A 172 -1.15 -12.66 -1.80
N LYS A 173 -1.15 -12.39 -3.12
CA LYS A 173 0.10 -12.37 -3.92
C LYS A 173 1.11 -11.34 -3.40
N ARG A 174 0.66 -10.14 -3.01
CA ARG A 174 1.54 -9.12 -2.44
C ARG A 174 2.04 -9.49 -1.05
N ASP A 175 1.21 -10.14 -0.23
CA ASP A 175 1.61 -10.64 1.09
C ASP A 175 2.71 -11.72 0.95
N ASP A 176 2.51 -12.70 0.05
CA ASP A 176 3.49 -13.75 -0.26
C ASP A 176 4.81 -13.16 -0.80
N THR A 177 4.69 -12.17 -1.70
CA THR A 177 5.86 -11.46 -2.26
C THR A 177 6.63 -10.72 -1.15
N THR A 178 5.93 -10.08 -0.23
CA THR A 178 6.56 -9.36 0.89
C THR A 178 7.32 -10.32 1.79
N ARG A 179 6.72 -11.46 2.14
CA ARG A 179 7.37 -12.50 2.94
C ARG A 179 8.64 -13.04 2.26
N ALA A 180 8.54 -13.37 0.98
CA ALA A 180 9.69 -13.85 0.21
C ALA A 180 10.82 -12.80 0.15
N SER A 181 10.47 -11.53 -0.08
CA SER A 181 11.45 -10.44 -0.11
C SER A 181 12.09 -10.16 1.26
N LEU A 182 11.36 -10.32 2.37
CA LEU A 182 11.94 -10.20 3.71
C LEU A 182 12.99 -11.28 3.96
N GLU A 183 12.67 -12.52 3.63
CA GLU A 183 13.59 -13.65 3.80
C GLU A 183 14.82 -13.50 2.89
N GLU A 184 14.62 -13.15 1.62
CA GLU A 184 15.71 -12.95 0.67
C GLU A 184 16.64 -11.80 1.08
N HIS A 185 16.09 -10.69 1.55
CA HIS A 185 16.86 -9.48 1.83
C HIS A 185 17.52 -9.48 3.23
N PHE A 186 16.84 -10.03 4.25
CA PHE A 186 17.28 -9.95 5.64
C PHE A 186 17.67 -11.31 6.24
N GLY A 187 17.36 -12.43 5.57
CA GLY A 187 17.63 -13.79 6.04
C GLY A 187 16.75 -14.30 7.19
N SER A 188 16.03 -13.40 7.86
CA SER A 188 14.95 -13.69 8.82
C SER A 188 14.20 -12.39 9.15
N TYR A 189 13.00 -12.52 9.71
CA TYR A 189 12.20 -11.40 10.23
C TYR A 189 11.47 -11.79 11.52
N ASP A 190 10.99 -10.81 12.29
CA ASP A 190 10.26 -11.09 13.54
C ASP A 190 8.84 -11.58 13.23
N GLU A 191 8.64 -12.90 13.25
CA GLU A 191 7.35 -13.57 13.02
C GLU A 191 6.27 -13.08 13.99
N THR A 192 6.63 -12.68 15.21
CA THR A 192 5.64 -12.15 16.19
C THR A 192 5.03 -10.81 15.76
N ILE A 193 5.68 -10.12 14.80
CA ILE A 193 5.17 -8.89 14.19
C ILE A 193 4.54 -9.20 12.84
N TRP A 194 5.23 -9.97 11.99
CA TRP A 194 4.84 -10.18 10.60
C TRP A 194 3.67 -11.14 10.42
N ASP A 195 3.48 -12.10 11.33
CA ASP A 195 2.37 -13.06 11.30
C ASP A 195 1.28 -12.74 12.34
N TYR A 196 1.33 -11.55 12.98
CA TYR A 196 0.29 -11.13 13.91
C TYR A 196 -1.08 -11.04 13.25
N SER A 197 -2.06 -11.74 13.82
CA SER A 197 -3.47 -11.62 13.49
C SER A 197 -4.26 -11.04 14.67
N PRO A 198 -5.05 -9.96 14.48
CA PRO A 198 -5.88 -9.41 15.54
C PRO A 198 -6.99 -10.38 15.98
N ASP A 199 -7.44 -11.27 15.10
CA ASP A 199 -8.53 -12.21 15.38
C ASP A 199 -8.09 -13.29 16.37
N GLU A 200 -6.88 -13.85 16.21
CA GLU A 200 -6.36 -14.88 17.11
C GLU A 200 -6.06 -14.35 18.52
N ALA A 201 -5.66 -13.07 18.63
CA ALA A 201 -5.43 -12.43 19.92
C ALA A 201 -6.72 -12.30 20.74
N SER A 202 -7.89 -12.27 20.10
CA SER A 202 -9.20 -12.17 20.78
C SER A 202 -9.70 -13.51 21.29
N GLU A 203 -9.37 -14.62 20.63
CA GLU A 203 -9.79 -15.97 21.01
C GLU A 203 -9.09 -16.45 22.29
N ILE A 204 -7.81 -16.11 22.47
CA ILE A 204 -7.03 -16.46 23.67
C ILE A 204 -7.62 -15.82 24.93
N VAL A 205 -8.13 -14.59 24.85
CA VAL A 205 -8.72 -13.91 26.02
C VAL A 205 -10.03 -14.57 26.45
N ASN A 206 -10.81 -15.03 25.46
CA ASN A 206 -12.08 -15.71 25.72
C ASN A 206 -11.86 -17.11 26.34
N ASP A 207 -10.83 -17.83 25.90
CA ASP A 207 -10.48 -19.14 26.46
C ASP A 207 -9.94 -19.05 27.90
N VAL A 208 -9.13 -18.03 28.22
CA VAL A 208 -8.64 -17.81 29.59
C VAL A 208 -9.77 -17.40 30.53
N ALA A 209 -10.71 -16.57 30.06
CA ALA A 209 -11.88 -16.20 30.85
C ALA A 209 -12.75 -17.44 31.18
N ASN A 210 -13.01 -18.29 30.18
CA ASN A 210 -13.82 -19.50 30.34
C ASN A 210 -13.17 -20.61 31.21
N GLN A 211 -11.84 -20.62 31.35
CA GLN A 211 -11.13 -21.57 32.23
C GLN A 211 -11.06 -21.11 33.70
N SER A 212 -11.38 -19.85 33.99
CA SER A 212 -11.37 -19.30 35.36
C SER A 212 -12.73 -19.39 36.08
N GLU A 213 -13.78 -19.81 35.38
CA GLU A 213 -15.13 -19.98 35.91
C GLU A 213 -15.56 -21.46 36.07
N GLY A 214 -14.62 -22.41 35.89
CA GLY A 214 -14.86 -23.86 35.98
C GLY A 214 -14.38 -24.50 37.28
#